data_AF-A0A1F3SF45-F1
#
_entry.id   AF-A0A1F3SF45-F1
#
_cell.length_a   1.000
_cell.length_b   1.000
_cell.length_c   1.000
_cell.angle_alpha   90.00
_cell.angle_beta   90.00
_cell.angle_gamma   90.00
#
_symmetry.space_group_name_H-M   'P 1'
#
loop_
_entity.id
_entity.type
_entity.pdbx_description
1 polymer ?
#
loop_
_entity_poly.entity_id
_entity_poly.type
_entity_poly.pdbx_seq_one_letter_code
_entity_poly.pdbx_strand_id
1 'polypeptide(L)'
;MKTSAIIKLNFLLLGLALTFYAIYSLNTRGINSSISMLLGLNLTGKTITKHFNFNWCNARVAGLIIPEKFKVLQDGQNWIAEGNKSRNVDFIAMEKWLAQSCSSQAERVNTGKADEPLMPALIIKFVDGSIDMIRRNSRGVYVWKGQAFTSSAFDQALAELPQLPEGQRK
;
A
#
# COMPACT_ATOMS: atom_id res chain seq x y z
N MET A 1 -2.82 -55.94 19.57
CA MET A 1 -2.72 -54.81 20.53
C MET A 1 -3.94 -53.91 20.36
N LYS A 2 -4.76 -53.73 21.40
CA LYS A 2 -5.91 -52.79 21.36
C LYS A 2 -5.38 -51.38 21.68
N THR A 3 -5.33 -50.50 20.69
CA THR A 3 -4.96 -49.10 20.93
C THR A 3 -6.07 -48.39 21.70
N SER A 4 -5.71 -47.76 22.81
CA SER A 4 -6.62 -47.06 23.71
C SER A 4 -7.35 -45.92 22.99
N ALA A 5 -8.66 -45.79 23.20
CA ALA A 5 -9.50 -44.75 22.59
C ALA A 5 -8.98 -43.33 22.88
N ILE A 6 -8.32 -43.14 24.02
CA ILE A 6 -7.70 -41.88 24.43
C ILE A 6 -6.58 -41.46 23.46
N ILE A 7 -5.78 -42.43 22.99
CA ILE A 7 -4.70 -42.16 22.04
C ILE A 7 -5.31 -41.69 20.70
N LYS A 8 -6.37 -42.33 20.23
CA LYS A 8 -7.05 -41.95 18.99
C LYS A 8 -7.65 -40.54 19.06
N LEU A 9 -8.22 -40.16 20.20
CA LEU A 9 -8.79 -38.83 20.41
C LEU A 9 -7.72 -37.73 20.39
N ASN A 10 -6.57 -37.97 21.03
CA ASN A 10 -5.45 -37.02 21.02
C ASN A 10 -4.90 -36.80 19.60
N PHE A 11 -4.76 -37.87 18.80
CA PHE A 11 -4.35 -37.74 17.40
C PHE A 11 -5.38 -36.97 16.55
N LEU A 12 -6.67 -37.16 16.82
CA LEU A 12 -7.74 -36.46 16.11
C LEU A 12 -7.73 -34.95 16.43
N LEU A 13 -7.59 -34.59 17.71
CA LEU A 13 -7.49 -33.18 18.13
C LEU A 13 -6.23 -32.50 17.59
N LEU A 14 -5.09 -33.20 17.61
CA LEU A 14 -3.84 -32.67 17.05
C LEU A 14 -3.96 -32.44 15.54
N GLY A 15 -4.54 -33.38 14.81
CA GLY A 15 -4.79 -33.24 13.36
C GLY A 15 -5.70 -32.06 13.05
N LEU A 16 -6.77 -31.87 13.84
CA LEU A 16 -7.71 -30.79 13.66
C LEU A 16 -7.05 -29.42 13.94
N ALA A 17 -6.27 -29.31 15.02
CA ALA A 17 -5.50 -28.10 15.32
C ALA A 17 -4.49 -27.74 14.22
N LEU A 18 -3.79 -28.75 13.67
CA LEU A 18 -2.87 -28.55 12.55
C LEU A 18 -3.58 -28.07 11.28
N THR A 19 -4.76 -28.62 10.97
CA THR A 19 -5.55 -28.14 9.81
C THR A 19 -6.02 -26.71 9.98
N PHE A 20 -6.51 -26.32 11.17
CA PHE A 20 -6.90 -24.94 11.45
C PHE A 20 -5.71 -23.99 11.41
N TYR A 21 -4.57 -24.38 11.99
CA TYR A 21 -3.35 -23.59 11.92
C TYR A 21 -2.87 -23.40 10.47
N ALA A 22 -2.93 -24.45 9.65
CA ALA A 22 -2.59 -24.38 8.24
C ALA A 22 -3.52 -23.43 7.49
N ILE A 23 -4.84 -23.54 7.66
CA ILE A 23 -5.82 -22.64 7.02
C ILE A 23 -5.61 -21.19 7.46
N TYR A 24 -5.44 -20.95 8.76
CA TYR A 24 -5.19 -19.61 9.31
C TYR A 24 -3.88 -19.01 8.79
N SER A 25 -2.80 -19.80 8.75
CA SER A 25 -1.51 -19.38 8.20
C SER A 25 -1.59 -19.09 6.70
N LEU A 26 -2.33 -19.90 5.93
CA LEU A 26 -2.53 -19.66 4.49
C LEU A 26 -3.32 -18.37 4.23
N ASN A 27 -4.32 -18.07 5.07
CA ASN A 27 -5.15 -16.87 4.93
C ASN A 27 -4.41 -15.59 5.34
N THR A 28 -3.51 -15.68 6.33
CA THR A 28 -2.77 -14.51 6.86
C THR A 28 -1.43 -14.26 6.17
N ARG A 29 -0.74 -15.31 5.70
CA ARG A 29 0.62 -15.21 5.13
C ARG A 29 0.68 -15.51 3.63
N GLY A 30 -0.40 -15.99 3.02
CA GLY A 30 -0.38 -16.49 1.65
C GLY A 30 0.36 -17.83 1.52
N ILE A 31 0.15 -18.53 0.40
CA ILE A 31 0.81 -19.82 0.14
C ILE A 31 2.26 -19.56 -0.27
N ASN A 32 3.21 -20.12 0.48
CA ASN A 32 4.63 -20.04 0.16
C ASN A 32 4.89 -20.81 -1.15
N SER A 33 5.62 -20.22 -2.10
CA SER A 33 5.74 -20.70 -3.49
C SER A 33 6.26 -22.14 -3.65
N SER A 34 6.93 -22.66 -2.63
CA SER A 34 7.47 -24.02 -2.62
C SER A 34 6.38 -25.10 -2.43
N ILE A 35 5.26 -24.78 -1.78
CA ILE A 35 4.16 -25.73 -1.55
C ILE A 35 3.27 -25.87 -2.80
N SER A 36 3.10 -24.78 -3.56
CA SER A 36 2.36 -24.79 -4.82
C SER A 36 3.00 -25.68 -5.90
N MET A 37 4.33 -25.81 -5.89
CA MET A 37 5.06 -26.65 -6.84
C MET A 37 4.88 -28.16 -6.53
N LEU A 38 4.80 -28.51 -5.25
CA LEU A 38 4.57 -29.91 -4.80
C LEU A 38 3.13 -30.38 -5.04
N LEU A 39 2.15 -29.47 -5.10
CA LEU A 39 0.74 -29.80 -5.31
C LEU A 39 0.31 -29.88 -6.79
N GLY A 40 1.23 -29.74 -7.74
CA GLY A 40 0.91 -29.79 -9.18
C GLY A 40 -0.06 -28.67 -9.63
N LEU A 41 -0.28 -27.67 -8.78
CA LEU A 41 -1.01 -26.47 -9.13
C LEU A 41 -0.09 -25.63 -10.00
N ASN A 42 -0.06 -25.95 -11.30
CA ASN A 42 0.41 -25.04 -12.34
C ASN A 42 -0.51 -23.81 -12.32
N LEU A 43 -0.24 -22.89 -11.40
CA LEU A 43 -0.67 -21.50 -11.48
C LEU A 43 0.17 -20.85 -12.57
N THR A 44 -0.03 -21.29 -13.82
CA THR A 44 0.40 -20.60 -15.02
C THR A 44 -0.27 -19.25 -15.03
N GLY A 45 0.43 -18.26 -14.44
CA GLY A 45 0.62 -16.92 -14.97
C GLY A 45 -0.57 -16.21 -15.60
N LYS A 46 -1.80 -16.44 -15.14
CA LYS A 46 -2.90 -15.56 -15.49
C LYS A 46 -2.76 -14.36 -14.58
N THR A 47 -2.23 -13.26 -15.11
CA THR A 47 -2.28 -11.94 -14.50
C THR A 47 -3.76 -11.60 -14.33
N ILE A 48 -4.36 -12.04 -13.23
CA ILE A 48 -5.68 -11.56 -12.86
C ILE A 48 -5.43 -10.14 -12.39
N THR A 49 -5.56 -9.18 -13.29
CA THR A 49 -5.67 -7.76 -12.97
C THR A 49 -6.91 -7.58 -12.13
N LYS A 50 -6.77 -7.78 -10.82
CA LYS A 50 -7.80 -7.45 -9.85
C LYS A 50 -7.72 -5.96 -9.63
N HIS A 51 -8.70 -5.24 -10.16
CA HIS A 51 -8.93 -3.86 -9.78
C HIS A 51 -9.28 -3.82 -8.28
N PHE A 52 -8.70 -2.87 -7.57
CA PHE A 52 -9.02 -2.60 -6.18
C PHE A 52 -8.95 -1.10 -5.93
N ASN A 53 -9.66 -0.64 -4.90
CA ASN A 53 -9.52 0.73 -4.42
C ASN A 53 -8.39 0.78 -3.41
N PHE A 54 -7.44 1.66 -3.67
CA PHE A 54 -6.30 1.94 -2.83
C PHE A 54 -6.54 3.27 -2.12
N ASN A 55 -6.71 3.23 -0.79
CA ASN A 55 -6.88 4.42 0.04
C ASN A 55 -5.65 4.58 0.94
N TRP A 56 -4.86 5.63 0.73
CA TRP A 56 -3.59 5.85 1.41
C TRP A 56 -3.64 6.89 2.54
N CYS A 57 -4.80 7.49 2.83
CA CYS A 57 -5.01 8.38 3.97
C CYS A 57 -6.02 7.77 4.94
N ASN A 58 -5.56 6.73 5.62
CA ASN A 58 -6.25 6.12 6.75
C ASN A 58 -6.40 7.08 7.96
N ALA A 59 -5.64 8.16 7.99
CA ALA A 59 -5.70 9.22 8.99
C ALA A 59 -5.54 10.60 8.33
N ARG A 60 -5.76 11.67 9.11
CA ARG A 60 -5.59 13.04 8.63
C ARG A 60 -4.13 13.30 8.27
N VAL A 61 -3.90 13.69 7.02
CA VAL A 61 -2.58 14.02 6.48
C VAL A 61 -2.12 15.37 7.03
N ALA A 62 -0.88 15.42 7.52
CA ALA A 62 -0.18 16.62 7.95
C ALA A 62 0.94 17.02 6.97
N GLY A 63 1.34 16.12 6.07
CA GLY A 63 2.36 16.45 5.08
C GLY A 63 2.53 15.40 4.00
N LEU A 64 2.94 15.85 2.82
CA LEU A 64 3.27 15.01 1.68
C LEU A 64 4.63 15.41 1.15
N ILE A 65 5.48 14.43 0.88
CA ILE A 65 6.83 14.67 0.36
C ILE A 65 7.02 13.75 -0.85
N ILE A 66 7.21 14.36 -2.01
CA ILE A 66 7.73 13.74 -3.22
C ILE A 66 9.25 14.01 -3.19
N PRO A 67 10.08 13.00 -2.88
CA PRO A 67 11.52 13.19 -2.72
C PRO A 67 12.13 13.93 -3.90
N GLU A 68 13.09 14.82 -3.60
CA GLU A 68 13.86 15.62 -4.56
C GLU A 68 13.05 16.65 -5.39
N LYS A 69 11.72 16.67 -5.28
CA LYS A 69 10.86 17.51 -6.15
C LYS A 69 10.02 18.50 -5.39
N PHE A 70 9.29 18.04 -4.38
CA PHE A 70 8.21 18.82 -3.81
C PHE A 70 7.84 18.29 -2.43
N LYS A 71 7.62 19.17 -1.47
CA LYS A 71 6.92 18.82 -0.23
C LYS A 71 5.84 19.85 0.08
N VAL A 72 4.77 19.41 0.69
CA VAL A 72 3.74 20.26 1.26
C VAL A 72 3.49 19.83 2.70
N LEU A 73 3.59 20.77 3.63
CA LEU A 73 3.47 20.52 5.06
C LEU A 73 2.40 21.42 5.64
N GLN A 74 1.61 20.89 6.57
CA GLN A 74 0.64 21.67 7.31
C GLN A 74 1.35 22.40 8.46
N ASP A 75 1.13 23.71 8.52
CA ASP A 75 1.56 24.59 9.61
C ASP A 75 0.32 25.32 10.17
N GLY A 76 -0.17 24.82 11.30
CA GLY A 76 -1.45 25.24 11.87
C GLY A 76 -2.61 24.98 10.91
N GLN A 77 -3.22 26.05 10.39
CA GLN A 77 -4.30 25.98 9.39
C GLN A 77 -3.82 26.19 7.95
N ASN A 78 -2.52 26.48 7.76
CA ASN A 78 -1.96 26.76 6.45
C ASN A 78 -1.26 25.52 5.90
N TRP A 79 -1.19 25.44 4.57
CA TRP A 79 -0.38 24.45 3.87
C TRP A 79 0.77 25.17 3.19
N ILE A 80 1.99 24.78 3.52
CA ILE A 80 3.22 25.37 2.99
C ILE A 80 3.83 24.38 2.01
N ALA A 81 3.86 24.75 0.74
CA ALA A 81 4.58 24.00 -0.29
C ALA A 81 6.00 24.53 -0.41
N GLU A 82 6.96 23.61 -0.44
CA GLU A 82 8.37 23.86 -0.74
C GLU A 82 8.77 23.03 -1.95
N GLY A 83 9.07 23.71 -3.05
CA GLY A 83 9.72 23.17 -4.25
C GLY A 83 10.79 24.15 -4.71
N ASN A 84 10.62 24.74 -5.90
CA ASN A 84 11.50 25.81 -6.39
C ASN A 84 11.42 27.09 -5.53
N LYS A 85 10.25 27.38 -4.97
CA LYS A 85 10.00 28.47 -4.03
C LYS A 85 9.05 27.99 -2.95
N SER A 86 9.19 28.55 -1.74
CA SER A 86 8.21 28.35 -0.69
C SER A 86 6.97 29.19 -0.99
N ARG A 87 5.79 28.57 -0.96
CA ARG A 87 4.50 29.23 -1.20
C ARG A 87 3.42 28.65 -0.29
N ASN A 88 2.44 29.47 0.06
CA ASN A 88 1.24 28.96 0.70
C ASN A 88 0.35 28.33 -0.36
N VAL A 89 -0.18 27.14 -0.06
CA VAL A 89 -1.18 26.45 -0.85
C VAL A 89 -2.55 26.84 -0.32
N ASP A 90 -3.50 27.06 -1.21
CA ASP A 90 -4.88 27.32 -0.82
C ASP A 90 -5.43 26.14 0.01
N PHE A 91 -5.89 26.44 1.22
CA PHE A 91 -6.36 25.43 2.15
C PHE A 91 -7.51 24.61 1.56
N ILE A 92 -8.49 25.26 0.93
CA ILE A 92 -9.67 24.60 0.39
C ILE A 92 -9.28 23.69 -0.79
N ALA A 93 -8.39 24.15 -1.66
CA ALA A 93 -7.88 23.37 -2.77
C ALA A 93 -7.10 22.15 -2.29
N MET A 94 -6.27 22.30 -1.25
CA MET A 94 -5.51 21.18 -0.69
C MET A 94 -6.42 20.12 -0.06
N GLU A 95 -7.40 20.52 0.75
CA GLU A 95 -8.35 19.59 1.37
C GLU A 95 -9.24 18.89 0.32
N LYS A 96 -9.66 19.61 -0.74
CA LYS A 96 -10.40 19.02 -1.86
C LYS A 96 -9.53 18.00 -2.62
N TRP A 97 -8.28 18.36 -2.90
CA TRP A 97 -7.34 17.47 -3.57
C TRP A 97 -7.10 16.21 -2.73
N LEU A 98 -6.87 16.35 -1.42
CA LEU A 98 -6.76 15.20 -0.52
C LEU A 98 -8.01 14.31 -0.59
N ALA A 99 -9.21 14.89 -0.48
CA ALA A 99 -10.45 14.12 -0.53
C ALA A 99 -10.61 13.32 -1.84
N GLN A 100 -10.13 13.84 -2.97
CA GLN A 100 -10.23 13.21 -4.29
C GLN A 100 -9.11 12.21 -4.57
N SER A 101 -7.87 12.58 -4.25
CA SER A 101 -6.66 11.82 -4.61
C SER A 101 -6.30 10.73 -3.61
N CYS A 102 -6.86 10.80 -2.40
CA CYS A 102 -6.58 9.84 -1.32
C CYS A 102 -7.02 8.40 -1.64
N SER A 103 -8.09 8.25 -2.42
CA SER A 103 -8.64 6.96 -2.81
C SER A 103 -8.68 6.87 -4.33
N SER A 104 -7.86 6.00 -4.90
CA SER A 104 -7.80 5.80 -6.35
C SER A 104 -7.99 4.33 -6.73
N GLN A 105 -8.49 4.11 -7.94
CA GLN A 105 -8.53 2.78 -8.52
C GLN A 105 -7.10 2.36 -8.88
N ALA A 106 -6.76 1.12 -8.53
CA ALA A 106 -5.46 0.53 -8.78
C ALA A 106 -5.62 -0.88 -9.35
N GLU A 107 -4.62 -1.30 -10.11
CA GLU A 107 -4.53 -2.65 -10.65
C GLU A 107 -3.43 -3.40 -9.90
N ARG A 108 -3.77 -4.57 -9.33
CA ARG A 108 -2.74 -5.41 -8.71
C ARG A 108 -1.80 -5.96 -9.77
N VAL A 109 -0.51 -5.84 -9.51
CA VAL A 109 0.55 -6.39 -10.34
C VAL A 109 1.25 -7.50 -9.56
N ASN A 110 1.36 -8.68 -10.17
CA ASN A 110 2.26 -9.69 -9.66
C ASN A 110 3.68 -9.29 -10.06
N THR A 111 4.38 -8.60 -9.17
CA THR A 111 5.83 -8.49 -9.31
C THR A 111 6.38 -9.87 -9.04
N GLY A 112 6.84 -10.57 -10.08
CA GLY A 112 7.72 -11.72 -9.89
C GLY A 112 8.94 -11.35 -9.04
N LYS A 113 9.83 -12.31 -8.74
CA LYS A 113 11.09 -12.10 -7.98
C LYS A 113 12.13 -11.23 -8.72
N ALA A 114 11.72 -10.15 -9.36
CA ALA A 114 12.60 -9.15 -9.92
C ALA A 114 12.81 -8.07 -8.86
N ASP A 115 13.92 -8.18 -8.14
CA ASP A 115 14.45 -7.23 -7.15
C ASP A 115 14.89 -5.93 -7.83
N GLU A 116 13.95 -5.21 -8.43
CA GLU A 116 14.24 -3.85 -8.86
C GLU A 116 14.28 -2.91 -7.65
N PRO A 117 15.24 -1.96 -7.62
CA PRO A 117 15.35 -1.01 -6.52
C PRO A 117 14.06 -0.18 -6.45
N LEU A 118 13.50 -0.14 -5.25
CA LEU A 118 12.32 0.65 -4.91
C LEU A 118 12.76 2.00 -4.35
N MET A 119 12.44 3.08 -5.06
CA MET A 119 12.67 4.44 -4.58
C MET A 119 11.39 5.00 -3.94
N PRO A 120 11.48 5.86 -2.91
CA PRO A 120 10.28 6.48 -2.36
C PRO A 120 9.65 7.40 -3.42
N ALA A 121 8.35 7.23 -3.65
CA ALA A 121 7.57 8.05 -4.58
C ALA A 121 6.72 9.08 -3.85
N LEU A 122 6.16 8.68 -2.70
CA LEU A 122 5.42 9.56 -1.82
C LEU A 122 5.68 9.16 -0.36
N ILE A 123 6.06 10.12 0.47
CA ILE A 123 6.10 9.98 1.91
C ILE A 123 4.95 10.79 2.48
N ILE A 124 4.15 10.15 3.32
CA ILE A 124 2.95 10.71 3.91
C ILE A 124 3.22 10.87 5.40
N LYS A 125 3.04 12.08 5.91
CA LYS A 125 3.07 12.39 7.35
C LYS A 125 1.65 12.59 7.83
N PHE A 126 1.29 11.97 8.94
CA PHE A 126 -0.03 12.12 9.55
C PHE A 126 0.02 13.02 10.77
N VAL A 127 -1.13 13.56 11.15
CA VAL A 127 -1.28 14.45 12.32
C VAL A 127 -0.92 13.73 13.63
N ASP A 128 -1.10 12.40 13.70
CA ASP A 128 -0.73 11.58 14.85
C ASP A 128 0.79 11.32 14.96
N GLY A 129 1.58 11.85 14.02
CA GLY A 129 3.03 11.68 13.95
C GLY A 129 3.49 10.42 13.22
N SER A 130 2.57 9.53 12.82
CA SER A 130 2.92 8.36 12.01
C SER A 130 3.34 8.76 10.59
N ILE A 131 4.13 7.90 9.96
CA ILE A 131 4.65 8.10 8.61
C ILE A 131 4.38 6.84 7.80
N ASP A 132 3.87 7.03 6.58
CA ASP A 132 3.71 5.96 5.60
C ASP A 132 4.45 6.32 4.31
N MET A 133 4.77 5.30 3.52
CA MET A 133 5.62 5.47 2.34
C MET A 133 5.16 4.56 1.21
N ILE A 134 4.90 5.18 0.07
CA ILE A 134 4.65 4.50 -1.19
C ILE A 134 5.95 4.54 -1.98
N ARG A 135 6.43 3.37 -2.42
CA ARG A 135 7.64 3.25 -3.22
C ARG A 135 7.29 2.95 -4.67
N ARG A 136 8.18 3.29 -5.59
CA ARG A 136 8.05 3.05 -7.02
C ARG A 136 9.35 2.49 -7.58
N ASN A 137 9.26 1.52 -8.48
CA ASN A 137 10.42 1.05 -9.25
C ASN A 137 10.56 1.81 -10.59
N SER A 138 11.61 1.50 -11.34
CA SER A 138 11.88 2.10 -12.66
C SER A 138 10.82 1.76 -13.72
N ARG A 139 10.10 0.64 -13.57
CA ARG A 139 8.98 0.24 -14.45
C ARG A 139 7.66 0.93 -14.12
N GLY A 140 7.64 1.81 -13.13
CA GLY A 140 6.45 2.56 -12.75
C GLY A 140 5.46 1.80 -11.87
N VAL A 141 5.84 0.64 -11.34
CA VAL A 141 5.05 -0.15 -10.38
C VAL A 141 5.24 0.41 -8.98
N TYR A 142 4.13 0.65 -8.30
CA TYR A 142 4.08 1.09 -6.91
C TYR A 142 4.06 -0.09 -5.94
N VAL A 143 4.67 0.08 -4.77
CA VAL A 143 4.61 -0.88 -3.66
C VAL A 143 4.21 -0.14 -2.39
N TRP A 144 3.14 -0.62 -1.75
CA TRP A 144 2.63 -0.10 -0.49
C TRP A 144 2.07 -1.21 0.37
N LYS A 145 2.45 -1.27 1.67
CA LYS A 145 1.99 -2.30 2.62
C LYS A 145 2.08 -3.74 2.07
N GLY A 146 3.17 -4.02 1.35
CA GLY A 146 3.43 -5.33 0.73
C GLY A 146 2.61 -5.64 -0.52
N GLN A 147 1.82 -4.70 -1.04
CA GLN A 147 1.04 -4.86 -2.27
C GLN A 147 1.67 -4.07 -3.40
N ALA A 148 1.89 -4.73 -4.54
CA ALA A 148 2.36 -4.11 -5.76
C ALA A 148 1.19 -3.75 -6.68
N PHE A 149 1.20 -2.55 -7.24
CA PHE A 149 0.12 -2.04 -8.06
C PHE A 149 0.56 -0.98 -9.08
N THR A 150 -0.27 -0.75 -10.08
CA THR A 150 -0.21 0.42 -10.98
C THR A 150 -1.49 1.23 -10.83
N SER A 151 -1.40 2.55 -10.99
CA SER A 151 -2.57 3.43 -10.94
C SER A 151 -2.29 4.73 -11.69
N SER A 152 -2.94 4.91 -12.84
CA SER A 152 -2.88 6.16 -13.60
C SER A 152 -3.46 7.34 -12.82
N ALA A 153 -4.52 7.11 -12.04
CA ALA A 153 -5.11 8.12 -11.16
C ALA A 153 -4.14 8.56 -10.07
N PHE A 154 -3.32 7.65 -9.53
CA PHE A 154 -2.29 8.02 -8.57
C PHE A 154 -1.13 8.78 -9.23
N ASP A 155 -0.70 8.38 -10.43
CA ASP A 155 0.28 9.13 -11.23
C ASP A 155 -0.20 10.58 -11.48
N GLN A 156 -1.47 10.73 -11.85
CA GLN A 156 -2.10 12.04 -12.07
C GLN A 156 -2.14 12.86 -10.78
N ALA A 157 -2.55 12.27 -9.66
CA ALA A 157 -2.56 12.94 -8.37
C ALA A 157 -1.17 13.51 -8.00
N LEU A 158 -0.11 12.71 -8.17
CA LEU A 158 1.27 13.17 -7.90
C LEU A 158 1.70 14.30 -8.83
N ALA A 159 1.21 14.34 -10.06
CA ALA A 159 1.51 15.41 -11.03
C ALA A 159 0.73 16.70 -10.75
N GLU A 160 -0.48 16.60 -10.20
CA GLU A 160 -1.35 17.73 -9.83
C GLU A 160 -0.90 18.41 -8.54
N LEU A 161 -0.35 17.67 -7.58
CA LEU A 161 0.03 18.18 -6.26
C LEU A 161 0.92 19.45 -6.32
N PRO A 162 1.98 19.54 -7.16
CA PRO A 162 2.78 20.75 -7.29
C PRO A 162 2.06 21.93 -7.95
N GLN A 163 0.94 21.69 -8.62
CA GLN A 163 0.16 22.66 -9.40
C GLN A 163 -1.01 23.28 -8.63
N LEU A 164 -1.24 22.85 -7.38
CA LEU A 164 -2.32 23.41 -6.55
C LEU A 164 -2.21 24.94 -6.44
N PRO A 165 -3.33 25.68 -6.43
CA PRO A 165 -3.30 27.14 -6.42
C PRO A 165 -2.67 27.70 -5.14
N GLU A 166 -2.09 28.90 -5.26
CA GLU A 166 -1.56 29.62 -4.11
C GLU A 166 -2.69 30.15 -3.22
N GLY A 167 -2.50 30.01 -1.91
CA GLY A 167 -3.41 30.53 -0.89
C GLY A 167 -3.04 31.96 -0.49
N GLN A 168 -4.04 32.74 -0.08
CA GLN A 168 -3.78 34.05 0.53
C GLN A 168 -3.22 33.86 1.94
N ARG A 169 -2.14 34.59 2.27
CA ARG A 169 -1.72 34.74 3.68
C ARG A 169 -2.82 35.51 4.40
N LYS A 170 -3.53 34.84 5.30
CA LYS A 170 -4.35 35.51 6.31
C LYS A 170 -3.48 35.89 7.50
#